data_AF-A0A9D4UDQ5-F1
#
_entry.id   AF-A0A9D4UDQ5-F1
#
_cell.length_a   1.000
_cell.length_b   1.000
_cell.length_c   1.000
_cell.angle_alpha   90.00
_cell.angle_beta   90.00
_cell.angle_gamma   90.00
#
_symmetry.space_group_name_H-M   'P 1'
#
loop_
_entity.id
_entity.type
_entity.pdbx_description
1 polymer ?
#
loop_
_entity_poly.entity_id
_entity_poly.type
_entity_poly.pdbx_seq_one_letter_code
_entity_poly.pdbx_strand_id
1 'polypeptide(L)'
;MAWHLLSVLFSEKSVNEEHKVQDDEDLETLDDVKAFSPGLEPGVAALVRRADFSRWLQDSVRLAIQDEMRDLDAKDHLKVLFSHLTGRQLDEGVQLAALQGNVRLACLVSQGGSSMATRRDIACQLDVWEKEGLDFSLIERDMILIYKLLSGDIEGALEDRSIDWKRFLGLLMWYHLAPNTHIPDIIKAYSFLIEQGAAPLPVPMYVEEGASSSVHGSALYDTAYYLMLLHASQGQNVVDVSRMFSSSSSTYDPLDHRMAWLQHTILESIKVLAPTQLHILDMNFVSQLLSVGECHWALYVALHMPPTVDYPSLHEKVVKEILNQYCEVWSTNEIQQAFIEKELGVPAEWLHEALGTYWQYNGNTHKAIRHLLRSMQWQRAHLLFVISVAAMLFLAGEYEELLEIVTSLEKNKMELDDWAVSGGIYADFFVLRSSFQSNHFTTDLGNFESKTAACKLFFQHLKESQVLWEGRWEAKNRMVYSRMAHELATLLLAESKAKMVHGESAELKLQNIVMDAPVPDDDRFCRLQGAAASFTSWLLQTVPR
;
A
#
# COMPACT_ATOMS: atom_id res chain seq x y z
N MET A 1 0.62 24.62 2.30
CA MET A 1 1.90 25.36 2.35
C MET A 1 3.10 24.53 1.91
N ALA A 2 3.38 23.36 2.50
CA ALA A 2 4.52 22.52 2.12
C ALA A 2 4.50 22.03 0.65
N TRP A 3 3.33 21.63 0.13
CA TRP A 3 3.18 21.22 -1.28
C TRP A 3 3.51 22.33 -2.28
N HIS A 4 3.07 23.55 -1.99
CA HIS A 4 3.40 24.69 -2.83
C HIS A 4 4.90 24.99 -2.80
N LEU A 5 5.54 24.88 -1.63
CA LEU A 5 6.99 25.03 -1.51
C LEU A 5 7.76 23.99 -2.33
N LEU A 6 7.32 22.72 -2.31
CA LEU A 6 7.90 21.66 -3.15
C LEU A 6 7.86 22.04 -4.63
N SER A 7 6.71 22.55 -5.11
CA SER A 7 6.58 23.00 -6.50
C SER A 7 7.51 24.17 -6.83
N VAL A 8 7.65 25.15 -5.93
CA VAL A 8 8.51 26.33 -6.13
C VAL A 8 9.99 25.93 -6.17
N LEU A 9 10.42 25.04 -5.28
CA LEU A 9 11.84 24.67 -5.18
C LEU A 9 12.28 23.68 -6.26
N PHE A 10 11.42 22.74 -6.67
CA PHE A 10 11.85 21.57 -7.47
C PHE A 10 11.25 21.45 -8.87
N SER A 11 10.38 22.37 -9.33
CA SER A 11 9.69 22.30 -10.64
C SER A 11 10.58 22.22 -11.89
N GLU A 12 11.81 22.75 -11.88
CA GLU A 12 12.67 22.73 -13.09
C GLU A 12 13.31 21.36 -13.35
N LYS A 13 13.38 20.48 -12.34
CA LYS A 13 13.95 19.13 -12.54
C LYS A 13 13.04 18.23 -13.38
N SER A 14 11.74 18.50 -13.47
CA SER A 14 10.83 17.71 -14.32
C SER A 14 10.98 18.06 -15.81
N VAL A 15 11.26 19.32 -16.15
CA VAL A 15 11.22 19.79 -17.54
C VAL A 15 12.49 19.45 -18.33
N ASN A 16 13.64 19.30 -17.67
CA ASN A 16 14.91 19.11 -18.37
C ASN A 16 15.13 17.69 -18.93
N GLU A 17 14.32 16.68 -18.58
CA GLU A 17 14.48 15.31 -19.10
C GLU A 17 13.33 14.81 -20.01
N GLU A 18 12.16 15.49 -20.06
CA GLU A 18 11.00 14.98 -20.82
C GLU A 18 11.00 15.30 -22.33
N HIS A 19 11.99 16.02 -22.88
CA HIS A 19 12.13 16.17 -24.34
C HIS A 19 12.91 15.00 -24.97
N LYS A 20 12.45 13.77 -24.71
CA LYS A 20 12.69 12.56 -25.54
C LYS A 20 11.61 11.51 -25.31
N VAL A 21 10.33 11.89 -25.32
CA VAL A 21 9.25 10.92 -25.57
C VAL A 21 8.32 11.50 -26.62
N GLN A 22 7.98 10.61 -27.54
CA GLN A 22 7.36 10.80 -28.84
C GLN A 22 5.98 11.45 -28.74
N ASP A 23 5.69 12.35 -29.69
CA ASP A 23 4.35 12.86 -29.96
C ASP A 23 3.37 11.69 -30.13
N ASP A 24 2.28 11.69 -29.37
CA ASP A 24 0.98 11.19 -29.82
C ASP A 24 -0.12 11.96 -29.08
N GLU A 25 -1.08 12.43 -29.88
CA GLU A 25 -2.15 13.37 -29.55
C GLU A 25 -3.27 12.75 -28.69
N ASP A 26 -4.10 13.64 -28.16
CA ASP A 26 -5.45 13.45 -27.60
C ASP A 26 -5.60 13.24 -26.09
N LEU A 27 -5.91 14.34 -25.37
CA LEU A 27 -7.04 14.43 -24.44
C LEU A 27 -7.27 15.88 -23.97
N GLU A 28 -8.41 16.45 -24.37
CA GLU A 28 -8.89 17.76 -23.90
C GLU A 28 -9.47 17.70 -22.47
N THR A 29 -9.36 18.86 -21.79
CA THR A 29 -10.15 19.41 -20.67
C THR A 29 -9.59 19.30 -19.23
N LEU A 30 -9.00 20.40 -18.72
CA LEU A 30 -9.57 21.32 -17.70
C LEU A 30 -8.49 22.26 -17.08
N ASP A 31 -8.65 23.57 -17.35
CA ASP A 31 -8.25 24.80 -16.64
C ASP A 31 -6.82 25.05 -16.06
N ASP A 32 -6.16 26.05 -16.68
CA ASP A 32 -5.40 27.17 -16.08
C ASP A 32 -4.31 26.91 -15.04
N VAL A 33 -3.37 26.01 -15.33
CA VAL A 33 -1.98 26.18 -14.84
C VAL A 33 -1.20 26.86 -15.95
N LYS A 34 -0.75 28.11 -15.74
CA LYS A 34 0.17 28.82 -16.64
C LYS A 34 1.36 27.93 -16.97
N ALA A 35 1.28 27.25 -18.10
CA ALA A 35 2.35 26.43 -18.64
C ALA A 35 3.57 27.32 -18.86
N PHE A 36 4.66 26.99 -18.18
CA PHE A 36 5.95 27.64 -18.33
C PHE A 36 6.42 27.50 -19.78
N SER A 37 6.70 28.62 -20.43
CA SER A 37 7.31 28.64 -21.76
C SER A 37 8.71 28.01 -21.71
N PRO A 38 9.02 26.98 -22.52
CA PRO A 38 10.33 26.34 -22.53
C PRO A 38 11.32 27.27 -23.23
N GLY A 39 12.34 27.74 -22.50
CA GLY A 39 13.41 28.58 -23.07
C GLY A 39 13.69 29.91 -22.37
N LEU A 40 13.31 30.08 -21.09
CA LEU A 40 13.79 31.21 -20.30
C LEU A 40 15.29 31.04 -20.01
N GLU A 41 16.10 32.06 -20.31
CA GLU A 41 17.50 32.16 -19.87
C GLU A 41 17.62 31.76 -18.38
N PRO A 42 18.64 30.97 -17.97
CA PRO A 42 18.76 30.43 -16.62
C PRO A 42 18.77 31.52 -15.53
N GLY A 43 19.23 32.73 -15.87
CA GLY A 43 19.14 33.90 -15.00
C GLY A 43 17.71 34.38 -14.74
N VAL A 44 16.84 34.34 -15.74
CA VAL A 44 15.42 34.74 -15.61
C VAL A 44 14.66 33.68 -14.82
N ALA A 45 14.93 32.39 -15.06
CA ALA A 45 14.32 31.30 -14.31
C ALA A 45 14.65 31.38 -12.80
N ALA A 46 15.90 31.69 -12.45
CA ALA A 46 16.31 31.91 -11.06
C ALA A 46 15.59 33.11 -10.41
N LEU A 47 15.35 34.19 -11.16
CA LEU A 47 14.60 35.36 -10.68
C LEU A 47 13.10 35.06 -10.50
N VAL A 48 12.50 34.31 -11.42
CA VAL A 48 11.10 33.85 -11.31
C VAL A 48 10.94 32.96 -10.09
N ARG A 49 11.82 31.97 -9.90
CA ARG A 49 11.81 31.12 -8.71
C ARG A 49 11.97 31.91 -7.42
N ARG A 50 12.86 32.91 -7.40
CA ARG A 50 13.00 33.80 -6.25
C ARG A 50 11.71 34.59 -6.00
N ALA A 51 11.04 35.07 -7.04
CA ALA A 51 9.77 35.78 -6.91
C ALA A 51 8.66 34.86 -6.36
N ASP A 52 8.57 33.62 -6.83
CA ASP A 52 7.60 32.65 -6.35
C ASP A 52 7.87 32.21 -4.90
N PHE A 53 9.15 32.04 -4.54
CA PHE A 53 9.54 31.82 -3.14
C PHE A 53 9.17 33.02 -2.25
N SER A 54 9.32 34.25 -2.77
CA SER A 54 8.86 35.46 -2.08
C SER A 54 7.35 35.45 -1.85
N ARG A 55 6.56 35.05 -2.86
CA ARG A 55 5.09 34.96 -2.75
C ARG A 55 4.68 33.91 -1.72
N TRP A 56 5.31 32.74 -1.75
CA TRP A 56 5.08 31.69 -0.76
C TRP A 56 5.33 32.19 0.68
N LEU A 57 6.41 32.96 0.91
CA LEU A 57 6.68 33.57 2.21
C LEU A 57 5.60 34.59 2.61
N GLN A 58 5.17 35.44 1.69
CA GLN A 58 4.10 36.41 1.92
C GLN A 58 2.79 35.71 2.31
N ASP A 59 2.41 34.68 1.57
CA ASP A 59 1.19 33.92 1.83
C ASP A 59 1.24 33.16 3.16
N SER A 60 2.41 32.61 3.51
CA SER A 60 2.63 31.90 4.79
C SER A 60 2.45 32.81 6.00
N VAL A 61 2.88 34.06 5.86
CA VAL A 61 2.93 35.03 6.95
C VAL A 61 1.64 35.86 7.05
N ARG A 62 0.85 35.89 5.98
CA ARG A 62 -0.33 36.77 5.86
C ARG A 62 -1.29 36.68 7.03
N LEU A 63 -1.63 35.47 7.48
CA LEU A 63 -2.57 35.28 8.60
C LEU A 63 -2.00 35.81 9.91
N ALA A 64 -0.74 35.50 10.19
CA ALA A 64 -0.08 35.95 11.41
C ALA A 64 0.02 37.49 11.47
N ILE A 65 0.24 38.16 10.32
CA ILE A 65 0.22 39.63 10.26
C ILE A 65 -1.20 40.16 10.48
N GLN A 66 -2.21 39.54 9.88
CA GLN A 66 -3.60 39.97 10.06
C GLN A 66 -4.05 39.86 11.51
N ASP A 67 -3.61 38.83 12.24
CA ASP A 67 -3.91 38.68 13.66
C ASP A 67 -3.16 39.70 14.51
N GLU A 68 -1.87 39.94 14.25
CA GLU A 68 -1.13 41.03 14.93
C GLU A 68 -1.77 42.40 14.68
N MET A 69 -2.28 42.63 13.47
CA MET A 69 -2.99 43.87 13.13
C MET A 69 -4.33 44.04 13.86
N ARG A 70 -4.99 42.95 14.27
CA ARG A 70 -6.25 43.03 15.05
C ARG A 70 -5.99 43.51 16.47
N ASP A 71 -4.83 43.17 17.02
CA ASP A 71 -4.44 43.53 18.38
C ASP A 71 -3.87 44.96 18.46
N LEU A 72 -3.39 45.51 17.35
CA LEU A 72 -2.88 46.88 17.28
C LEU A 72 -4.02 47.91 17.30
N ASP A 73 -3.85 48.93 18.15
CA ASP A 73 -4.73 50.09 18.15
C ASP A 73 -4.67 50.81 16.79
N ALA A 74 -5.83 51.16 16.24
CA ALA A 74 -5.95 51.84 14.94
C ALA A 74 -5.21 53.19 14.85
N LYS A 75 -4.72 53.73 15.97
CA LYS A 75 -3.97 55.00 16.04
C LYS A 75 -2.46 54.82 15.82
N ASP A 76 -1.93 53.59 15.99
CA ASP A 76 -0.50 53.30 15.87
C ASP A 76 -0.14 53.00 14.41
N HIS A 77 -0.39 53.98 13.53
CA HIS A 77 -0.23 53.83 12.07
C HIS A 77 1.17 53.39 11.63
N LEU A 78 2.21 53.81 12.35
CA LEU A 78 3.59 53.40 12.06
C LEU A 78 3.87 51.95 12.43
N LYS A 79 3.25 51.44 13.50
CA LYS A 79 3.37 50.02 13.86
C LYS A 79 2.63 49.14 12.85
N VAL A 80 1.45 49.59 12.40
CA VAL A 80 0.71 48.92 11.32
C VAL A 80 1.50 48.96 10.01
N LEU A 81 2.16 50.08 9.70
CA LEU A 81 3.04 50.16 8.54
C LEU A 81 4.23 49.19 8.67
N PHE A 82 4.84 49.12 9.86
CA PHE A 82 5.93 48.19 10.12
C PHE A 82 5.49 46.73 9.95
N SER A 83 4.31 46.34 10.47
CA SER A 83 3.79 44.98 10.30
C SER A 83 3.56 44.64 8.82
N HIS A 84 3.01 45.56 8.01
CA HIS A 84 2.90 45.37 6.56
C HIS A 84 4.26 45.18 5.88
N LEU A 85 5.30 45.92 6.30
CA LEU A 85 6.66 45.75 5.77
C LEU A 85 7.24 44.36 6.11
N THR A 86 6.94 43.81 7.29
CA THR A 86 7.37 42.46 7.68
C THR A 86 6.72 41.34 6.86
N GLY A 87 5.62 41.63 6.15
CA GLY A 87 4.96 40.73 5.21
C GLY A 87 5.20 41.05 3.74
N ARG A 88 6.06 42.03 3.45
CA ARG A 88 6.26 42.60 2.10
C ARG A 88 4.94 43.02 1.41
N GLN A 89 3.98 43.52 2.19
CA GLN A 89 2.75 44.15 1.72
C GLN A 89 3.02 45.63 1.44
N LEU A 90 3.85 45.88 0.43
CA LEU A 90 4.32 47.24 0.11
C LEU A 90 3.18 48.13 -0.37
N ASP A 91 2.23 47.60 -1.15
CA ASP A 91 1.13 48.38 -1.72
C ASP A 91 0.23 48.95 -0.62
N GLU A 92 -0.15 48.10 0.34
CA GLU A 92 -0.92 48.49 1.52
C GLU A 92 -0.13 49.47 2.40
N GLY A 93 1.17 49.21 2.61
CA GLY A 93 2.04 50.10 3.37
C GLY A 93 2.18 51.50 2.75
N VAL A 94 2.37 51.58 1.43
CA VAL A 94 2.44 52.86 0.70
C VAL A 94 1.12 53.62 0.78
N GLN A 95 -0.01 52.94 0.61
CA GLN A 95 -1.33 53.55 0.73
C GLN A 95 -1.56 54.12 2.13
N LEU A 96 -1.22 53.35 3.18
CA LEU A 96 -1.34 53.81 4.56
C LEU A 96 -0.47 55.04 4.83
N ALA A 97 0.80 55.02 4.40
CA ALA A 97 1.71 56.16 4.57
C ALA A 97 1.21 57.41 3.82
N ALA A 98 0.64 57.24 2.62
CA ALA A 98 0.08 58.32 1.83
C ALA A 98 -1.20 58.92 2.46
N LEU A 99 -2.10 58.08 2.98
CA LEU A 99 -3.33 58.50 3.66
C LEU A 99 -3.04 59.30 4.93
N GLN A 100 -1.94 58.99 5.63
CA GLN A 100 -1.46 59.74 6.79
C GLN A 100 -0.77 61.07 6.43
N GLY A 101 -0.59 61.36 5.14
CA GLY A 101 0.10 62.57 4.67
C GLY A 101 1.64 62.46 4.66
N ASN A 102 2.20 61.31 5.02
CA ASN A 102 3.64 61.05 5.03
C ASN A 102 4.15 60.61 3.64
N VAL A 103 4.03 61.49 2.64
CA VAL A 103 4.37 61.20 1.23
C VAL A 103 5.85 60.80 1.07
N ARG A 104 6.76 61.40 1.84
CA ARG A 104 8.20 61.06 1.80
C ARG A 104 8.46 59.62 2.23
N LEU A 105 7.79 59.19 3.29
CA LEU A 105 7.87 57.82 3.78
C LEU A 105 7.27 56.85 2.76
N ALA A 106 6.12 57.19 2.18
CA ALA A 106 5.49 56.39 1.13
C ALA A 106 6.44 56.14 -0.07
N CYS A 107 7.17 57.17 -0.51
CA CYS A 107 8.18 57.02 -1.56
C CYS A 107 9.32 56.09 -1.14
N LEU A 108 9.83 56.20 0.09
CA LEU A 108 10.90 55.32 0.58
C LEU A 108 10.44 53.87 0.72
N VAL A 109 9.23 53.64 1.26
CA VAL A 109 8.63 52.31 1.40
C VAL A 109 8.44 51.65 0.04
N SER A 110 8.02 52.39 -0.99
CA SER A 110 7.88 51.84 -2.35
C SER A 110 9.20 51.31 -2.94
N GLN A 111 10.34 51.80 -2.45
CA GLN A 111 11.68 51.36 -2.84
C GLN A 111 12.22 50.21 -1.97
N GLY A 112 11.46 49.78 -0.97
CA GLY A 112 11.80 48.70 -0.05
C GLY A 112 12.21 47.42 -0.79
N GLY A 113 13.46 47.02 -0.58
CA GLY A 113 14.00 45.76 -1.09
C GLY A 113 14.57 45.78 -2.52
N SER A 114 14.49 46.89 -3.26
CA SER A 114 14.88 46.94 -4.68
C SER A 114 16.32 47.42 -4.94
N SER A 115 16.74 48.57 -4.39
CA SER A 115 18.04 49.18 -4.71
C SER A 115 19.01 49.14 -3.52
N MET A 116 20.23 48.62 -3.73
CA MET A 116 21.29 48.67 -2.71
C MET A 116 21.82 50.09 -2.47
N ALA A 117 21.71 50.99 -3.46
CA ALA A 117 22.16 52.37 -3.31
C ALA A 117 21.26 53.13 -2.33
N THR A 118 19.93 52.98 -2.46
CA THR A 118 18.98 53.62 -1.55
C THR A 118 19.12 53.10 -0.13
N ARG A 119 19.41 51.80 0.06
CA ARG A 119 19.72 51.23 1.39
C ARG A 119 20.92 51.94 2.05
N ARG A 120 22.00 52.18 1.29
CA ARG A 120 23.20 52.89 1.79
C ARG A 120 22.91 54.35 2.13
N ASP A 121 22.11 55.02 1.31
CA ASP A 121 21.73 56.41 1.55
C ASP A 121 20.88 56.52 2.83
N ILE A 122 19.95 55.58 3.06
CA ILE A 122 19.15 55.49 4.28
C ILE A 122 20.03 55.17 5.50
N ALA A 123 21.00 54.26 5.37
CA ALA A 123 21.97 53.97 6.43
C ALA A 123 22.79 55.21 6.81
N CYS A 124 23.29 55.96 5.81
CA CYS A 124 24.00 57.22 6.06
C CYS A 124 23.11 58.25 6.77
N GLN A 125 21.82 58.29 6.44
CA GLN A 125 20.86 59.17 7.10
C GLN A 125 20.66 58.79 8.58
N LEU A 126 20.62 57.50 8.90
CA LEU A 126 20.56 57.01 10.28
C LEU A 126 21.84 57.38 11.05
N ASP A 127 23.01 57.18 10.47
CA ASP A 127 24.30 57.57 11.09
C ASP A 127 24.36 59.07 11.41
N VAL A 128 23.76 59.92 10.57
CA VAL A 128 23.69 61.36 10.80
C VAL A 128 22.74 61.68 11.97
N TRP A 129 21.59 61.00 12.06
CA TRP A 129 20.68 61.19 13.19
C TRP A 129 21.32 60.77 14.51
N GLU A 130 22.07 59.67 14.53
CA GLU A 130 22.74 59.18 15.73
C GLU A 130 23.85 60.14 16.18
N LYS A 131 24.68 60.62 15.25
CA LYS A 131 25.77 61.56 15.55
C LYS A 131 25.27 62.91 16.08
N GLU A 132 24.14 63.39 15.57
CA GLU A 132 23.52 64.66 15.97
C GLU A 132 22.58 64.50 17.18
N GLY A 133 22.38 63.27 17.69
CA GLY A 133 21.54 62.99 18.86
C GLY A 133 20.03 63.16 18.61
N LEU A 134 19.59 63.02 17.36
CA LEU A 134 18.22 63.24 16.90
C LEU A 134 17.31 62.00 17.07
N ASP A 135 17.88 60.85 17.42
CA ASP A 135 17.21 59.54 17.36
C ASP A 135 15.92 59.50 18.20
N PHE A 136 16.00 59.38 19.52
CA PHE A 136 14.80 59.10 20.34
C PHE A 136 14.18 60.34 21.00
N SER A 137 14.80 61.51 20.85
CA SER A 137 14.35 62.76 21.47
C SER A 137 13.37 63.53 20.61
N LEU A 138 13.46 63.39 19.27
CA LEU A 138 12.75 64.21 18.29
C LEU A 138 11.99 63.39 17.24
N ILE A 139 12.48 62.19 16.90
CA ILE A 139 11.86 61.32 15.91
C ILE A 139 11.10 60.21 16.63
N GLU A 140 9.90 59.88 16.13
CA GLU A 140 9.12 58.77 16.65
C GLU A 140 9.89 57.46 16.51
N ARG A 141 9.93 56.64 17.58
CA ARG A 141 10.69 55.38 17.61
C ARG A 141 10.36 54.46 16.44
N ASP A 142 9.07 54.29 16.13
CA ASP A 142 8.63 53.41 15.04
C ASP A 142 9.07 53.91 13.65
N MET A 143 9.29 55.23 13.47
CA MET A 143 9.89 55.75 12.23
C MET A 143 11.33 55.28 12.08
N ILE A 144 12.12 55.32 13.15
CA ILE A 144 13.51 54.87 13.13
C ILE A 144 13.57 53.38 12.82
N LEU A 145 12.69 52.57 13.41
CA LEU A 145 12.61 51.13 13.13
C LEU A 145 12.31 50.86 11.65
N ILE A 146 11.40 51.63 11.04
CA ILE A 146 11.12 51.52 9.60
C ILE A 146 12.36 51.89 8.76
N TYR A 147 13.08 52.95 9.13
CA TYR A 147 14.30 53.35 8.41
C TYR A 147 15.43 52.31 8.57
N LYS A 148 15.62 51.76 9.77
CA LYS A 148 16.57 50.66 10.03
C LYS A 148 16.23 49.43 9.20
N LEU A 149 14.94 49.09 9.10
CA LEU A 149 14.50 47.98 8.25
C LEU A 149 14.80 48.26 6.76
N LEU A 150 14.50 49.47 6.29
CA LEU A 150 14.75 49.87 4.90
C LEU A 150 16.24 50.00 4.56
N SER A 151 17.12 50.24 5.54
CA SER A 151 18.57 50.23 5.34
C SER A 151 19.15 48.81 5.25
N GLY A 152 18.41 47.80 5.70
CA GLY A 152 18.82 46.40 5.73
C GLY A 152 19.41 45.94 7.07
N ASP A 153 19.32 46.78 8.11
CA ASP A 153 19.65 46.42 9.49
C ASP A 153 18.44 45.77 10.17
N ILE A 154 18.41 44.43 10.15
CA ILE A 154 17.30 43.65 10.71
C ILE A 154 17.39 43.63 12.24
N GLU A 155 18.57 43.36 12.80
CA GLU A 155 18.75 43.26 14.26
C GLU A 155 18.37 44.56 14.95
N GLY A 156 18.83 45.71 14.42
CA GLY A 156 18.49 47.02 14.94
C GLY A 156 17.02 47.42 14.71
N ALA A 157 16.34 46.86 13.71
CA ALA A 157 14.92 47.13 13.44
C ALA A 157 13.97 46.28 14.30
N LEU A 158 14.41 45.10 14.72
CA LEU A 158 13.60 44.19 15.55
C LEU A 158 13.71 44.51 17.04
N GLU A 159 14.89 44.94 17.51
CA GLU A 159 15.16 45.24 18.93
C GLU A 159 14.65 44.12 19.86
N ASP A 160 13.49 44.30 20.51
CA ASP A 160 12.87 43.34 21.44
C ASP A 160 11.70 42.53 20.84
N ARG A 161 11.32 42.76 19.57
CA ARG A 161 10.16 42.10 18.96
C ARG A 161 10.49 40.68 18.55
N SER A 162 9.80 39.70 19.14
CA SER A 162 9.83 38.31 18.68
C SER A 162 9.06 38.18 17.37
N ILE A 163 9.71 37.68 16.33
CA ILE A 163 9.14 37.48 15.01
C ILE A 163 9.23 36.01 14.60
N ASP A 164 8.23 35.53 13.88
CA ASP A 164 8.19 34.18 13.31
C ASP A 164 9.41 33.92 12.41
N TRP A 165 9.89 32.69 12.37
CA TRP A 165 11.07 32.37 11.58
C TRP A 165 10.86 32.59 10.07
N LYS A 166 9.64 32.35 9.57
CA LYS A 166 9.28 32.60 8.17
C LYS A 166 9.34 34.09 7.82
N ARG A 167 8.86 34.95 8.73
CA ARG A 167 8.96 36.40 8.61
C ARG A 167 10.41 36.85 8.62
N PHE A 168 11.21 36.36 9.57
CA PHE A 168 12.63 36.70 9.66
C PHE A 168 13.40 36.29 8.39
N LEU A 169 13.13 35.10 7.86
CA LEU A 169 13.68 34.65 6.58
C LEU A 169 13.27 35.56 5.42
N GLY A 170 12.00 36.01 5.40
CA GLY A 170 11.51 37.03 4.48
C GLY A 170 12.29 38.34 4.60
N LEU A 171 12.47 38.87 5.82
CA LEU A 171 13.22 40.10 6.06
C LEU A 171 14.67 39.98 5.56
N LEU A 172 15.32 38.85 5.83
CA LEU A 172 16.67 38.54 5.36
C LEU A 172 16.73 38.59 3.82
N MET A 173 15.77 37.95 3.16
CA MET A 173 15.71 37.90 1.70
C MET A 173 15.35 39.24 1.05
N TRP A 174 14.48 40.03 1.68
CA TRP A 174 13.91 41.24 1.09
C TRP A 174 14.76 42.48 1.35
N TYR A 175 15.25 42.66 2.57
CA TYR A 175 15.87 43.92 3.02
C TYR A 175 17.37 43.80 3.30
N HIS A 176 17.86 42.65 3.75
CA HIS A 176 19.28 42.49 4.07
C HIS A 176 20.10 42.04 2.85
N LEU A 177 19.70 40.93 2.22
CA LEU A 177 20.44 40.37 1.09
C LEU A 177 20.16 41.14 -0.22
N ALA A 178 21.10 41.05 -1.17
CA ALA A 178 20.96 41.69 -2.47
C ALA A 178 19.82 41.04 -3.29
N PRO A 179 19.15 41.79 -4.18
CA PRO A 179 18.03 41.28 -4.99
C PRO A 179 18.44 40.15 -5.96
N ASN A 180 19.74 40.03 -6.26
CA ASN A 180 20.29 39.04 -7.19
C ASN A 180 20.83 37.77 -6.50
N THR A 181 20.72 37.64 -5.17
CA THR A 181 21.18 36.42 -4.47
C THR A 181 20.33 35.20 -4.83
N HIS A 182 20.95 34.03 -4.93
CA HIS A 182 20.24 32.78 -5.19
C HIS A 182 19.63 32.21 -3.90
N ILE A 183 18.55 31.44 -4.04
CA ILE A 183 17.85 30.81 -2.90
C ILE A 183 18.78 29.97 -2.00
N PRO A 184 19.70 29.13 -2.53
CA PRO A 184 20.64 28.37 -1.70
C PRO A 184 21.50 29.25 -0.78
N ASP A 185 21.93 30.42 -1.25
CA ASP A 185 22.78 31.32 -0.46
C ASP A 185 21.98 32.02 0.64
N ILE A 186 20.72 32.35 0.37
CA ILE A 186 19.79 32.89 1.37
C ILE A 186 19.60 31.88 2.51
N ILE A 187 19.40 30.61 2.17
CA ILE A 187 19.18 29.54 3.15
C ILE A 187 20.44 29.28 3.99
N LYS A 188 21.63 29.30 3.36
CA LYS A 188 22.91 29.19 4.06
C LYS A 188 23.19 30.37 5.00
N ALA A 189 22.85 31.58 4.57
CA ALA A 189 22.96 32.77 5.43
C ALA A 189 22.05 32.64 6.66
N TYR A 190 20.82 32.17 6.46
CA TYR A 190 19.88 31.94 7.56
C TYR A 190 20.31 30.81 8.49
N SER A 191 20.81 29.67 7.98
CA SER A 191 21.33 28.58 8.82
C SER A 191 22.52 29.03 9.67
N PHE A 192 23.41 29.87 9.12
CA PHE A 192 24.51 30.45 9.85
C PHE A 192 24.04 31.36 10.99
N LEU A 193 23.00 32.18 10.77
CA LEU A 193 22.42 33.02 11.83
C LEU A 193 21.74 32.20 12.93
N ILE A 194 21.15 31.03 12.60
CA ILE A 194 20.61 30.10 13.59
C ILE A 194 21.73 29.53 14.47
N GLU A 195 22.86 29.12 13.89
CA GLU A 195 24.02 28.61 14.63
C GLU A 195 24.62 29.65 15.59
N GLN A 196 24.54 30.93 15.21
CA GLN A 196 24.95 32.05 16.06
C GLN A 196 23.93 32.44 17.14
N GLY A 197 22.70 31.89 17.06
CA GLY A 197 21.60 32.28 17.95
C GLY A 197 21.02 33.66 17.66
N ALA A 198 21.35 34.26 16.51
CA ALA A 198 20.87 35.58 16.08
C ALA A 198 19.55 35.51 15.30
N ALA A 199 19.08 34.31 14.95
CA ALA A 199 17.84 34.08 14.24
C ALA A 199 16.87 33.17 15.01
N PRO A 200 15.54 33.38 14.86
CA PRO A 200 14.53 32.47 15.41
C PRO A 200 14.67 31.08 14.81
N LEU A 201 14.45 30.04 15.62
CA LEU A 201 14.53 28.64 15.21
C LEU A 201 13.34 28.28 14.28
N PRO A 202 13.57 27.48 13.23
CA PRO A 202 12.52 27.06 12.32
C PRO A 202 11.66 25.96 12.97
N VAL A 203 10.68 26.39 13.74
CA VAL A 203 9.73 25.53 14.44
C VAL A 203 8.58 25.08 13.53
N PRO A 204 8.05 23.85 13.71
CA PRO A 204 6.90 23.38 12.96
C PRO A 204 5.66 24.27 13.13
N MET A 205 4.84 24.40 12.08
CA MET A 205 3.57 25.16 12.06
C MET A 205 2.70 24.98 13.32
N TYR A 206 2.50 23.75 13.79
CA TYR A 206 1.64 23.48 14.94
C TYR A 206 2.21 24.01 16.27
N VAL A 207 3.53 24.23 16.33
CA VAL A 207 4.19 24.89 17.46
C VAL A 207 4.02 26.41 17.35
N GLU A 208 4.10 26.97 16.14
CA GLU A 208 3.85 28.41 15.90
C GLU A 208 2.42 28.81 16.29
N GLU A 209 1.43 27.97 15.98
CA GLU A 209 0.02 28.20 16.31
C GLU A 209 -0.30 28.00 17.81
N GLY A 210 0.70 27.65 18.63
CA GLY A 210 0.55 27.52 20.08
C GLY A 210 -0.21 26.27 20.55
N ALA A 211 -0.38 25.25 19.70
CA ALA A 211 -1.12 24.04 20.03
C ALA A 211 -0.43 23.17 21.10
N SER A 212 0.87 23.37 21.37
CA SER A 212 1.57 22.69 22.47
C SER A 212 2.80 23.47 22.97
N SER A 213 2.96 23.50 24.30
CA SER A 213 4.07 24.15 25.01
C SER A 213 5.19 23.18 25.42
N SER A 214 5.06 21.89 25.12
CA SER A 214 6.02 20.85 25.49
C SER A 214 6.66 20.20 24.27
N VAL A 215 7.71 20.83 23.73
CA VAL A 215 8.65 20.16 22.82
C VAL A 215 9.47 19.18 23.66
N HIS A 216 8.89 18.03 23.98
CA HIS A 216 9.63 16.95 24.62
C HIS A 216 10.61 16.35 23.61
N GLY A 217 11.88 16.78 23.70
CA GLY A 217 13.02 15.94 23.37
C GLY A 217 13.37 15.78 21.88
N SER A 218 13.79 16.88 21.24
CA SER A 218 14.77 16.95 20.13
C SER A 218 14.40 18.17 19.29
N ALA A 219 15.37 19.02 18.96
CA ALA A 219 15.20 20.17 18.06
C ALA A 219 14.90 19.69 16.63
N LEU A 220 13.66 19.28 16.39
CA LEU A 220 13.15 18.98 15.05
C LEU A 220 12.65 20.27 14.43
N TYR A 221 13.08 20.50 13.19
CA TYR A 221 12.68 21.66 12.42
C TYR A 221 11.40 21.39 11.63
N ASP A 222 10.77 22.46 11.15
CA ASP A 222 9.64 22.37 10.22
C ASP A 222 10.07 21.64 8.93
N THR A 223 9.20 20.78 8.39
CA THR A 223 9.38 20.20 7.03
C THR A 223 9.76 21.22 5.97
N ALA A 224 9.15 22.41 5.97
CA ALA A 224 9.44 23.46 5.01
C ALA A 224 10.92 23.88 5.08
N TYR A 225 11.50 23.96 6.28
CA TYR A 225 12.91 24.27 6.44
C TYR A 225 13.81 23.13 5.98
N TYR A 226 13.45 21.87 6.26
CA TYR A 226 14.20 20.73 5.74
C TYR A 226 14.19 20.67 4.20
N LEU A 227 13.07 21.00 3.55
CA LEU A 227 12.97 21.11 2.10
C LEU A 227 13.88 22.22 1.55
N MET A 228 13.96 23.36 2.24
CA MET A 228 14.88 24.43 1.91
C MET A 228 16.34 23.96 2.02
N LEU A 229 16.71 23.29 3.11
CA LEU A 229 18.05 22.75 3.29
C LEU A 229 18.41 21.74 2.20
N LEU A 230 17.48 20.88 1.82
CA LEU A 230 17.66 19.90 0.73
C LEU A 230 17.88 20.59 -0.63
N HIS A 231 17.13 21.66 -0.91
CA HIS A 231 17.36 22.46 -2.12
C HIS A 231 18.72 23.17 -2.08
N ALA A 232 19.12 23.70 -0.92
CA ALA A 232 20.39 24.41 -0.74
C ALA A 232 21.62 23.49 -0.84
N SER A 233 21.48 22.20 -0.45
CA SER A 233 22.55 21.22 -0.52
C SER A 233 22.75 20.60 -1.90
N GLN A 234 21.85 20.88 -2.88
CA GLN A 234 21.90 20.34 -4.24
C GLN A 234 22.11 18.81 -4.29
N GLY A 235 21.60 18.07 -3.30
CA GLY A 235 21.74 16.61 -3.22
C GLY A 235 22.99 16.10 -2.51
N GLN A 236 23.79 16.96 -1.88
CA GLN A 236 24.77 16.52 -0.89
C GLN A 236 24.04 16.14 0.42
N ASN A 237 24.33 14.95 0.96
CA ASN A 237 23.73 14.36 2.17
C ASN A 237 24.11 15.13 3.45
N VAL A 238 23.66 16.39 3.55
CA VAL A 238 23.89 17.25 4.72
C VAL A 238 22.75 17.13 5.73
N VAL A 239 21.56 16.71 5.28
CA VAL A 239 20.36 16.61 6.11
C VAL A 239 20.16 15.17 6.54
N ASP A 240 19.93 14.95 7.85
CA ASP A 240 19.47 13.67 8.38
C ASP A 240 18.04 13.41 7.89
N VAL A 241 17.95 12.66 6.78
CA VAL A 241 16.70 12.33 6.08
C VAL A 241 15.67 11.70 7.03
N SER A 242 16.13 10.92 8.01
CA SER A 242 15.29 10.29 9.03
C SER A 242 14.56 11.29 9.92
N ARG A 243 15.19 12.44 10.21
CA ARG A 243 14.57 13.52 11.01
C ARG A 243 13.58 14.33 10.18
N MET A 244 13.89 14.57 8.91
CA MET A 244 13.00 15.28 8.00
C MET A 244 11.65 14.56 7.88
N PHE A 245 11.67 13.24 7.70
CA PHE A 245 10.48 12.42 7.56
C PHE A 245 9.92 11.87 8.88
N SER A 246 10.25 12.50 10.02
CA SER A 246 9.53 12.25 11.27
C SER A 246 8.12 12.85 11.19
N SER A 247 7.11 12.20 11.77
CA SER A 247 5.76 12.77 11.87
C SER A 247 5.78 14.12 12.59
N SER A 248 6.59 14.25 13.63
CA SER A 248 6.73 15.48 14.42
C SER A 248 7.29 16.69 13.63
N SER A 249 7.89 16.51 12.45
CA SER A 249 8.32 17.66 11.62
C SER A 249 7.15 18.30 10.85
N SER A 250 6.08 17.53 10.63
CA SER A 250 4.93 17.88 9.78
C SER A 250 3.67 18.16 10.58
N THR A 251 3.40 17.32 11.57
CA THR A 251 2.13 17.23 12.28
C THR A 251 2.36 17.21 13.78
N TYR A 252 1.37 17.70 14.52
CA TYR A 252 1.35 17.60 15.98
C TYR A 252 1.16 16.14 16.44
N ASP A 253 0.39 15.36 15.67
CA ASP A 253 0.15 13.95 15.97
C ASP A 253 1.38 13.11 15.59
N PRO A 254 2.03 12.44 16.55
CA PRO A 254 3.16 11.55 16.27
C PRO A 254 2.76 10.31 15.46
N LEU A 255 1.47 9.96 15.41
CA LEU A 255 0.96 8.81 14.65
C LEU A 255 0.57 9.16 13.21
N ASP A 256 0.56 10.44 12.83
CA ASP A 256 0.27 10.82 11.44
C ASP A 256 1.55 10.77 10.59
N HIS A 257 1.70 9.67 9.86
CA HIS A 257 2.84 9.43 8.97
C HIS A 257 2.54 9.81 7.52
N ARG A 258 1.31 10.24 7.21
CA ARG A 258 0.84 10.50 5.83
C ARG A 258 1.67 11.56 5.11
N MET A 259 1.90 12.71 5.76
CA MET A 259 2.62 13.81 5.15
C MET A 259 4.09 13.45 4.89
N ALA A 260 4.73 12.82 5.87
CA ALA A 260 6.11 12.36 5.76
C ALA A 260 6.28 11.34 4.63
N TRP A 261 5.38 10.35 4.53
CA TRP A 261 5.42 9.34 3.47
C TRP A 261 5.22 9.95 2.08
N LEU A 262 4.18 10.78 1.89
CA LEU A 262 3.91 11.41 0.58
C LEU A 262 5.06 12.32 0.12
N GLN A 263 5.66 13.09 1.04
CA GLN A 263 6.81 13.93 0.72
C GLN A 263 8.03 13.10 0.34
N HIS A 264 8.27 11.98 1.03
CA HIS A 264 9.34 11.04 0.69
C HIS A 264 9.18 10.50 -0.73
N THR A 265 8.01 9.94 -1.03
CA THR A 265 7.72 9.33 -2.34
C THR A 265 7.87 10.34 -3.49
N ILE A 266 7.43 11.59 -3.30
CA ILE A 266 7.56 12.65 -4.33
C ILE A 266 9.02 13.10 -4.49
N LEU A 267 9.78 13.22 -3.40
CA LEU A 267 11.20 13.61 -3.48
C LEU A 267 12.07 12.51 -4.10
N GLU A 268 11.72 11.25 -3.86
CA GLU A 268 12.32 10.09 -4.52
C GLU A 268 11.98 10.06 -6.02
N SER A 269 10.72 10.31 -6.39
CA SER A 269 10.30 10.33 -7.81
C SER A 269 10.98 11.47 -8.60
N ILE A 270 11.22 12.63 -7.97
CA ILE A 270 11.96 13.76 -8.56
C ILE A 270 13.49 13.49 -8.56
N LYS A 271 13.95 12.35 -8.02
CA LYS A 271 15.36 11.96 -7.88
C LYS A 271 16.20 13.01 -7.14
N VAL A 272 15.60 13.72 -6.20
CA VAL A 272 16.33 14.67 -5.33
C VAL A 272 17.02 13.91 -4.20
N LEU A 273 16.37 12.85 -3.71
CA LEU A 273 16.92 11.94 -2.72
C LEU A 273 17.46 10.68 -3.41
N ALA A 274 18.55 10.14 -2.85
CA ALA A 274 18.95 8.78 -3.16
C ALA A 274 17.92 7.82 -2.55
N PRO A 275 17.67 6.65 -3.18
CA PRO A 275 16.75 5.65 -2.65
C PRO A 275 17.26 5.22 -1.26
N THR A 276 16.60 5.72 -0.23
CA THR A 276 16.98 5.52 1.17
C THR A 276 15.95 4.57 1.77
N GLN A 277 16.43 3.50 2.41
CA GLN A 277 15.55 2.52 3.01
C GLN A 277 14.90 3.08 4.28
N LEU A 278 13.67 3.61 4.13
CA LEU A 278 12.84 4.11 5.23
C LEU A 278 11.69 3.16 5.57
N HIS A 279 12.00 1.86 5.71
CA HIS A 279 10.99 0.83 6.03
C HIS A 279 10.18 1.13 7.29
N ILE A 280 10.76 1.85 8.26
CA ILE A 280 10.06 2.27 9.47
C ILE A 280 8.91 3.22 9.11
N LEU A 281 9.14 4.18 8.21
CA LEU A 281 8.12 5.11 7.77
C LEU A 281 7.02 4.38 6.99
N ASP A 282 7.41 3.50 6.07
CA ASP A 282 6.47 2.70 5.28
C ASP A 282 5.57 1.85 6.18
N MET A 283 6.17 1.07 7.10
CA MET A 283 5.43 0.20 8.00
C MET A 283 4.57 0.98 9.00
N ASN A 284 5.04 2.12 9.48
CA ASN A 284 4.24 2.97 10.35
C ASN A 284 3.01 3.51 9.61
N PHE A 285 3.17 3.96 8.36
CA PHE A 285 2.04 4.42 7.56
C PHE A 285 1.08 3.28 7.16
N VAL A 286 1.61 2.11 6.80
CA VAL A 286 0.82 0.88 6.61
C VAL A 286 0.01 0.59 7.88
N SER A 287 0.62 0.60 9.06
CA SER A 287 -0.08 0.34 10.32
C SER A 287 -1.17 1.38 10.62
N GLN A 288 -0.92 2.65 10.31
CA GLN A 288 -1.90 3.74 10.43
C GLN A 288 -3.11 3.45 9.53
N LEU A 289 -2.91 3.12 8.26
CA LEU A 289 -3.99 2.82 7.31
C LEU A 289 -4.79 1.57 7.70
N LEU A 290 -4.10 0.52 8.16
CA LEU A 290 -4.75 -0.69 8.67
C LEU A 290 -5.61 -0.41 9.91
N SER A 291 -5.16 0.47 10.81
CA SER A 291 -5.93 0.86 12.00
C SER A 291 -7.23 1.60 11.66
N VAL A 292 -7.26 2.32 10.53
CA VAL A 292 -8.46 3.01 10.02
C VAL A 292 -9.40 2.05 9.29
N GLY A 293 -8.90 0.87 8.87
CA GLY A 293 -9.64 -0.11 8.07
C GLY A 293 -9.44 0.05 6.55
N GLU A 294 -8.55 0.94 6.12
CA GLU A 294 -8.26 1.20 4.71
C GLU A 294 -7.15 0.28 4.18
N CYS A 295 -7.47 -1.02 4.08
CA CYS A 295 -6.49 -2.05 3.73
C CYS A 295 -5.95 -1.92 2.29
N HIS A 296 -6.75 -1.42 1.34
CA HIS A 296 -6.32 -1.26 -0.04
C HIS A 296 -5.25 -0.19 -0.20
N TRP A 297 -5.34 0.91 0.57
CA TRP A 297 -4.27 1.91 0.64
C TRP A 297 -3.05 1.39 1.39
N ALA A 298 -3.23 0.57 2.43
CA ALA A 298 -2.10 -0.08 3.10
C ALA A 298 -1.32 -0.99 2.15
N LEU A 299 -2.02 -1.74 1.29
CA LEU A 299 -1.42 -2.53 0.22
C LEU A 299 -0.69 -1.66 -0.80
N TYR A 300 -1.28 -0.53 -1.20
CA TYR A 300 -0.61 0.44 -2.07
C TYR A 300 0.73 0.90 -1.48
N VAL A 301 0.76 1.31 -0.22
CA VAL A 301 1.99 1.73 0.45
C VAL A 301 3.00 0.58 0.52
N ALA A 302 2.54 -0.63 0.85
CA ALA A 302 3.41 -1.80 0.87
C ALA A 302 4.04 -2.11 -0.50
N LEU A 303 3.29 -1.90 -1.59
CA LEU A 303 3.77 -2.06 -2.97
C LEU A 303 4.92 -1.11 -3.34
N HIS A 304 5.00 0.05 -2.69
CA HIS A 304 6.04 1.04 -2.94
C HIS A 304 7.29 0.83 -2.08
N MET A 305 7.32 -0.19 -1.22
CA MET A 305 8.51 -0.47 -0.41
C MET A 305 9.67 -0.99 -1.29
N PRO A 306 10.87 -0.38 -1.22
CA PRO A 306 12.00 -0.82 -2.00
C PRO A 306 12.48 -2.22 -1.54
N PRO A 307 12.93 -3.08 -2.47
CA PRO A 307 13.45 -4.39 -2.09
C PRO A 307 14.71 -4.23 -1.24
N THR A 308 14.74 -4.90 -0.09
CA THR A 308 15.95 -4.96 0.75
C THR A 308 16.88 -6.07 0.28
N VAL A 309 18.18 -5.80 0.32
CA VAL A 309 19.20 -6.82 0.06
C VAL A 309 19.13 -7.95 1.10
N ASP A 310 18.82 -7.59 2.35
CA ASP A 310 18.75 -8.54 3.47
C ASP A 310 17.50 -9.44 3.39
N TYR A 311 16.38 -8.92 2.90
CA TYR A 311 15.10 -9.63 2.83
C TYR A 311 14.35 -9.35 1.51
N PRO A 312 14.74 -9.98 0.39
CA PRO A 312 14.15 -9.71 -0.92
C PRO A 312 12.66 -10.05 -1.03
N SER A 313 12.17 -10.96 -0.18
CA SER A 313 10.75 -11.35 -0.11
C SER A 313 9.95 -10.63 0.99
N LEU A 314 10.52 -9.61 1.65
CA LEU A 314 9.80 -8.91 2.72
C LEU A 314 8.51 -8.28 2.22
N HIS A 315 8.58 -7.59 1.08
CA HIS A 315 7.43 -6.93 0.47
C HIS A 315 6.32 -7.96 0.13
N GLU A 316 6.66 -9.05 -0.56
CA GLU A 316 5.71 -10.13 -0.85
C GLU A 316 5.06 -10.69 0.41
N LYS A 317 5.85 -10.94 1.46
CA LYS A 317 5.34 -11.47 2.73
C LYS A 317 4.38 -10.49 3.40
N VAL A 318 4.69 -9.21 3.41
CA VAL A 318 3.86 -8.18 4.02
C VAL A 318 2.52 -8.07 3.29
N VAL A 319 2.55 -8.04 1.95
CA VAL A 319 1.32 -8.03 1.13
C VAL A 319 0.47 -9.25 1.41
N LYS A 320 1.06 -10.46 1.39
CA LYS A 320 0.33 -11.70 1.69
C LYS A 320 -0.23 -11.73 3.11
N GLU A 321 0.50 -11.22 4.09
CA GLU A 321 0.05 -11.16 5.47
C GLU A 321 -1.14 -10.19 5.63
N ILE A 322 -1.07 -9.00 5.02
CA ILE A 322 -2.17 -8.03 5.03
C ILE A 322 -3.42 -8.63 4.36
N LEU A 323 -3.26 -9.31 3.23
CA LEU A 323 -4.38 -9.97 2.53
C LEU A 323 -5.03 -11.06 3.39
N ASN A 324 -4.23 -11.88 4.07
CA ASN A 324 -4.73 -12.93 4.96
C ASN A 324 -5.45 -12.36 6.20
N GLN A 325 -4.85 -11.38 6.86
CA GLN A 325 -5.39 -10.80 8.10
C GLN A 325 -6.68 -10.00 7.86
N TYR A 326 -6.74 -9.21 6.78
CA TYR A 326 -7.85 -8.32 6.49
C TYR A 326 -8.83 -8.89 5.45
N CYS A 327 -8.82 -10.22 5.25
CA CYS A 327 -9.65 -10.91 4.26
C CYS A 327 -11.14 -10.57 4.36
N GLU A 328 -11.68 -10.48 5.58
CA GLU A 328 -13.08 -10.13 5.80
C GLU A 328 -13.42 -8.72 5.27
N VAL A 329 -12.53 -7.75 5.45
CA VAL A 329 -12.77 -6.34 5.09
C VAL A 329 -12.77 -6.16 3.57
N TRP A 330 -11.73 -6.66 2.88
CA TRP A 330 -11.64 -6.46 1.43
C TRP A 330 -12.51 -7.42 0.62
N SER A 331 -12.83 -8.62 1.14
CA SER A 331 -13.67 -9.59 0.40
C SER A 331 -15.16 -9.25 0.42
N THR A 332 -15.62 -8.47 1.40
CA THR A 332 -17.02 -8.04 1.48
C THR A 332 -17.32 -6.86 0.56
N ASN A 333 -16.29 -6.07 0.22
CA ASN A 333 -16.42 -4.89 -0.64
C ASN A 333 -15.88 -5.17 -2.06
N GLU A 334 -16.79 -5.41 -3.00
CA GLU A 334 -16.45 -5.69 -4.41
C GLU A 334 -15.60 -4.59 -5.06
N ILE A 335 -15.80 -3.32 -4.67
CA ILE A 335 -15.02 -2.19 -5.19
C ILE A 335 -13.56 -2.29 -4.75
N GLN A 336 -13.33 -2.60 -3.47
CA GLN A 336 -11.98 -2.76 -2.94
C GLN A 336 -11.29 -3.98 -3.55
N GLN A 337 -12.00 -5.10 -3.72
CA GLN A 337 -11.46 -6.28 -4.39
C GLN A 337 -11.06 -5.95 -5.84
N ALA A 338 -11.92 -5.27 -6.60
CA ALA A 338 -11.63 -4.87 -7.98
C ALA A 338 -10.44 -3.91 -8.06
N PHE A 339 -10.31 -2.98 -7.12
CA PHE A 339 -9.16 -2.07 -7.02
C PHE A 339 -7.86 -2.84 -6.77
N ILE A 340 -7.86 -3.79 -5.84
CA ILE A 340 -6.67 -4.60 -5.52
C ILE A 340 -6.23 -5.46 -6.71
N GLU A 341 -7.18 -6.07 -7.42
CA GLU A 341 -6.87 -6.93 -8.56
C GLU A 341 -6.49 -6.13 -9.82
N LYS A 342 -7.23 -5.07 -10.15
CA LYS A 342 -7.09 -4.35 -11.43
C LYS A 342 -6.17 -3.14 -11.38
N GLU A 343 -6.25 -2.34 -10.31
CA GLU A 343 -5.49 -1.08 -10.21
C GLU A 343 -4.14 -1.29 -9.56
N LEU A 344 -4.09 -2.05 -8.45
CA LEU A 344 -2.82 -2.38 -7.77
C LEU A 344 -2.05 -3.51 -8.48
N GLY A 345 -2.72 -4.30 -9.32
CA GLY A 345 -2.10 -5.39 -10.07
C GLY A 345 -1.66 -6.57 -9.20
N VAL A 346 -2.30 -6.78 -8.04
CA VAL A 346 -2.00 -7.92 -7.18
C VAL A 346 -2.48 -9.21 -7.86
N PRO A 347 -1.64 -10.27 -7.94
CA PRO A 347 -2.03 -11.51 -8.59
C PRO A 347 -3.31 -12.12 -7.99
N ALA A 348 -4.26 -12.52 -8.85
CA ALA A 348 -5.49 -13.20 -8.43
C ALA A 348 -5.23 -14.48 -7.63
N GLU A 349 -4.09 -15.14 -7.86
CA GLU A 349 -3.64 -16.31 -7.11
C GLU A 349 -3.48 -16.01 -5.61
N TRP A 350 -2.92 -14.84 -5.25
CA TRP A 350 -2.72 -14.45 -3.85
C TRP A 350 -4.03 -14.08 -3.16
N LEU A 351 -4.95 -13.46 -3.90
CA LEU A 351 -6.30 -13.18 -3.40
C LEU A 351 -7.06 -14.48 -3.12
N HIS A 352 -6.98 -15.44 -4.05
CA HIS A 352 -7.60 -16.74 -3.87
C HIS A 352 -6.92 -17.59 -2.79
N GLU A 353 -5.61 -17.46 -2.60
CA GLU A 353 -4.90 -18.08 -1.48
C GLU A 353 -5.46 -17.60 -0.13
N ALA A 354 -5.60 -16.27 0.04
CA ALA A 354 -6.14 -15.67 1.26
C ALA A 354 -7.62 -16.01 1.49
N LEU A 355 -8.44 -16.04 0.44
CA LEU A 355 -9.83 -16.50 0.54
C LEU A 355 -9.91 -17.98 0.93
N GLY A 356 -9.01 -18.82 0.41
CA GLY A 356 -8.93 -20.23 0.74
C GLY A 356 -8.69 -20.46 2.24
N THR A 357 -7.71 -19.75 2.83
CA THR A 357 -7.41 -19.82 4.27
C THR A 357 -8.55 -19.26 5.13
N TYR A 358 -9.16 -18.15 4.73
CA TYR A 358 -10.29 -17.54 5.42
C TYR A 358 -11.53 -18.46 5.48
N TRP A 359 -11.95 -19.02 4.34
CA TRP A 359 -13.10 -19.93 4.31
C TRP A 359 -12.84 -21.25 5.02
N GLN A 360 -11.59 -21.72 5.01
CA GLN A 360 -11.18 -22.88 5.81
C GLN A 360 -11.32 -22.59 7.31
N TYR A 361 -10.92 -21.40 7.77
CA TYR A 361 -11.09 -20.97 9.16
C TYR A 361 -12.57 -20.86 9.56
N ASN A 362 -13.41 -20.31 8.67
CA ASN A 362 -14.86 -20.18 8.89
C ASN A 362 -15.64 -21.50 8.77
N GLY A 363 -14.96 -22.63 8.49
CA GLY A 363 -15.56 -23.95 8.38
C GLY A 363 -16.33 -24.21 7.08
N ASN A 364 -16.32 -23.28 6.12
CA ASN A 364 -16.92 -23.50 4.80
C ASN A 364 -15.90 -24.14 3.86
N THR A 365 -15.71 -25.45 4.04
CA THR A 365 -14.71 -26.23 3.29
C THR A 365 -15.01 -26.29 1.79
N HIS A 366 -16.27 -26.17 1.38
CA HIS A 366 -16.67 -26.19 -0.03
C HIS A 366 -16.14 -24.96 -0.80
N LYS A 367 -16.38 -23.76 -0.28
CA LYS A 367 -15.83 -22.52 -0.86
C LYS A 367 -14.30 -22.50 -0.79
N ALA A 368 -13.73 -23.00 0.31
CA ALA A 368 -12.28 -23.05 0.50
C ALA A 368 -11.58 -23.84 -0.62
N ILE A 369 -12.09 -25.02 -1.01
CA ILE A 369 -11.47 -25.81 -2.11
C ILE A 369 -11.51 -25.05 -3.43
N ARG A 370 -12.64 -24.42 -3.77
CA ARG A 370 -12.75 -23.66 -5.03
C ARG A 370 -11.70 -22.56 -5.13
N HIS A 371 -11.44 -21.87 -4.02
CA HIS A 371 -10.39 -20.85 -3.96
C HIS A 371 -8.98 -21.45 -3.97
N LEU A 372 -8.73 -22.55 -3.25
CA LEU A 372 -7.42 -23.24 -3.26
C LEU A 372 -7.03 -23.82 -4.63
N LEU A 373 -8.01 -24.28 -5.41
CA LEU A 373 -7.80 -24.72 -6.79
C LEU A 373 -7.41 -23.55 -7.71
N ARG A 374 -7.97 -22.36 -7.48
CA ARG A 374 -7.61 -21.15 -8.25
C ARG A 374 -6.28 -20.56 -7.83
N SER A 375 -5.87 -20.75 -6.58
CA SER A 375 -4.56 -20.30 -6.06
C SER A 375 -3.42 -21.28 -6.32
N MET A 376 -3.64 -22.31 -7.16
CA MET A 376 -2.67 -23.36 -7.50
C MET A 376 -2.08 -24.12 -6.30
N GLN A 377 -2.77 -24.17 -5.16
CA GLN A 377 -2.32 -24.92 -3.98
C GLN A 377 -2.89 -26.35 -4.00
N TRP A 378 -2.46 -27.13 -5.00
CA TRP A 378 -3.02 -28.46 -5.31
C TRP A 378 -2.96 -29.43 -4.14
N GLN A 379 -1.80 -29.51 -3.47
CA GLN A 379 -1.61 -30.43 -2.34
C GLN A 379 -2.53 -30.07 -1.16
N ARG A 380 -2.71 -28.78 -0.90
CA ARG A 380 -3.57 -28.29 0.18
C ARG A 380 -5.04 -28.52 -0.15
N ALA A 381 -5.43 -28.28 -1.40
CA ALA A 381 -6.77 -28.58 -1.91
C ALA A 381 -7.09 -30.08 -1.85
N HIS A 382 -6.15 -30.93 -2.24
CA HIS A 382 -6.27 -32.39 -2.21
C HIS A 382 -6.46 -32.93 -0.79
N LEU A 383 -5.65 -32.48 0.17
CA LEU A 383 -5.82 -32.87 1.58
C LEU A 383 -7.19 -32.45 2.12
N LEU A 384 -7.65 -31.22 1.83
CA LEU A 384 -8.96 -30.75 2.28
C LEU A 384 -10.11 -31.54 1.62
N PHE A 385 -9.95 -31.88 0.34
CA PHE A 385 -10.89 -32.68 -0.43
C PHE A 385 -11.07 -34.06 0.20
N VAL A 386 -9.97 -34.80 0.39
CA VAL A 386 -10.00 -36.18 0.90
C VAL A 386 -10.53 -36.24 2.34
N ILE A 387 -10.14 -35.28 3.19
CA ILE A 387 -10.49 -35.32 4.61
C ILE A 387 -11.97 -34.94 4.84
N SER A 388 -12.48 -33.92 4.16
CA SER A 388 -13.74 -33.28 4.55
C SER A 388 -14.78 -33.18 3.43
N VAL A 389 -14.40 -32.75 2.23
CA VAL A 389 -15.38 -32.36 1.20
C VAL A 389 -15.90 -33.56 0.40
N ALA A 390 -15.03 -34.51 0.06
CA ALA A 390 -15.36 -35.61 -0.83
C ALA A 390 -16.49 -36.49 -0.28
N ALA A 391 -16.44 -36.84 1.02
CA ALA A 391 -17.49 -37.65 1.62
C ALA A 391 -18.80 -36.87 1.82
N MET A 392 -18.75 -35.58 2.11
CA MET A 392 -19.95 -34.75 2.23
C MET A 392 -20.69 -34.64 0.89
N LEU A 393 -19.98 -34.32 -0.20
CA LEU A 393 -20.57 -34.22 -1.54
C LEU A 393 -21.11 -35.57 -2.03
N PHE A 394 -20.38 -36.65 -1.76
CA PHE A 394 -20.83 -38.00 -2.16
C PHE A 394 -22.11 -38.42 -1.43
N LEU A 395 -22.25 -38.12 -0.14
CA LEU A 395 -23.45 -38.42 0.64
C LEU A 395 -24.63 -37.51 0.27
N ALA A 396 -24.37 -36.26 -0.10
CA ALA A 396 -25.38 -35.32 -0.59
C ALA A 396 -25.90 -35.69 -2.00
N GLY A 397 -25.13 -36.47 -2.78
CA GLY A 397 -25.49 -36.89 -4.13
C GLY A 397 -25.13 -35.87 -5.21
N GLU A 398 -24.34 -34.85 -4.87
CA GLU A 398 -23.85 -33.82 -5.80
C GLU A 398 -22.62 -34.35 -6.58
N TYR A 399 -22.86 -35.35 -7.43
CA TYR A 399 -21.80 -36.04 -8.16
C TYR A 399 -21.13 -35.18 -9.23
N GLU A 400 -21.84 -34.20 -9.80
CA GLU A 400 -21.30 -33.28 -10.82
C GLU A 400 -20.20 -32.38 -10.23
N GLU A 401 -20.47 -31.73 -9.10
CA GLU A 401 -19.48 -30.87 -8.44
C GLU A 401 -18.25 -31.65 -7.95
N LEU A 402 -18.47 -32.87 -7.46
CA LEU A 402 -17.38 -33.75 -7.05
C LEU A 402 -16.49 -34.10 -8.25
N LEU A 403 -17.07 -34.43 -9.40
CA LEU A 403 -16.33 -34.71 -10.64
C LEU A 403 -15.58 -33.49 -11.16
N GLU A 404 -16.15 -32.29 -11.09
CA GLU A 404 -15.44 -31.06 -11.46
C GLU A 404 -14.18 -30.84 -10.62
N ILE A 405 -14.29 -31.02 -9.30
CA ILE A 405 -13.15 -30.89 -8.38
C ILE A 405 -12.10 -31.96 -8.67
N VAL A 406 -12.51 -33.22 -8.81
CA VAL A 406 -11.60 -34.34 -9.07
C VAL A 406 -10.89 -34.18 -10.41
N THR A 407 -11.60 -33.82 -11.48
CA THR A 407 -11.00 -33.60 -12.80
C THR A 407 -10.04 -32.41 -12.81
N SER A 408 -10.30 -31.37 -12.01
CA SER A 408 -9.37 -30.26 -11.85
C SER A 408 -8.06 -30.68 -11.15
N LEU A 409 -8.15 -31.54 -10.13
CA LEU A 409 -6.98 -32.11 -9.44
C LEU A 409 -6.25 -33.15 -10.30
N GLU A 410 -6.96 -33.92 -11.12
CA GLU A 410 -6.36 -34.94 -11.98
C GLU A 410 -5.53 -34.37 -13.14
N LYS A 411 -5.71 -33.09 -13.49
CA LYS A 411 -4.80 -32.40 -14.41
C LYS A 411 -3.38 -32.27 -13.85
N ASN A 412 -3.25 -32.23 -12.52
CA ASN A 412 -2.00 -31.93 -11.82
C ASN A 412 -1.48 -33.11 -10.99
N LYS A 413 -1.78 -34.34 -11.43
CA LYS A 413 -1.40 -35.60 -10.76
C LYS A 413 0.06 -35.72 -10.33
N MET A 414 0.98 -35.07 -11.05
CA MET A 414 2.41 -35.20 -10.81
C MET A 414 2.88 -34.43 -9.56
N GLU A 415 2.09 -33.46 -9.09
CA GLU A 415 2.41 -32.63 -7.92
C GLU A 415 1.71 -33.13 -6.64
N LEU A 416 0.87 -34.16 -6.74
CA LEU A 416 0.05 -34.68 -5.65
C LEU A 416 0.67 -35.94 -5.06
N ASP A 417 0.90 -35.92 -3.75
CA ASP A 417 1.33 -37.12 -3.04
C ASP A 417 0.17 -38.13 -2.95
N ASP A 418 0.44 -39.40 -3.25
CA ASP A 418 -0.49 -40.52 -3.10
C ASP A 418 -1.87 -40.34 -3.77
N TRP A 419 -1.92 -39.64 -4.92
CA TRP A 419 -3.17 -39.39 -5.67
C TRP A 419 -3.96 -40.68 -5.94
N ALA A 420 -3.28 -41.74 -6.40
CA ALA A 420 -3.89 -43.02 -6.76
C ALA A 420 -4.64 -43.70 -5.60
N VAL A 421 -4.18 -43.45 -4.36
CA VAL A 421 -4.68 -44.09 -3.14
C VAL A 421 -5.62 -43.16 -2.38
N SER A 422 -5.95 -41.98 -2.91
CA SER A 422 -6.75 -40.98 -2.21
C SER A 422 -7.80 -40.35 -3.13
N GLY A 423 -7.54 -39.18 -3.69
CA GLY A 423 -8.46 -38.46 -4.59
C GLY A 423 -8.80 -39.26 -5.86
N GLY A 424 -7.87 -40.06 -6.36
CA GLY A 424 -8.05 -40.90 -7.54
C GLY A 424 -9.11 -41.99 -7.38
N ILE A 425 -9.39 -42.44 -6.15
CA ILE A 425 -10.46 -43.40 -5.85
C ILE A 425 -11.82 -42.86 -6.31
N TYR A 426 -12.05 -41.56 -6.14
CA TYR A 426 -13.29 -40.94 -6.57
C TYR A 426 -13.40 -40.93 -8.10
N ALA A 427 -12.33 -40.59 -8.82
CA ALA A 427 -12.29 -40.64 -10.29
C ALA A 427 -12.55 -42.07 -10.79
N ASP A 428 -11.80 -43.04 -10.27
CA ASP A 428 -11.87 -44.46 -10.63
C ASP A 428 -13.28 -45.01 -10.38
N PHE A 429 -13.92 -44.62 -9.27
CA PHE A 429 -15.28 -45.02 -8.96
C PHE A 429 -16.29 -44.57 -10.03
N PHE A 430 -16.24 -43.31 -10.48
CA PHE A 430 -17.17 -42.83 -11.50
C PHE A 430 -16.91 -43.44 -12.87
N VAL A 431 -15.65 -43.63 -13.25
CA VAL A 431 -15.27 -44.33 -14.50
C VAL A 431 -15.75 -45.78 -14.49
N LEU A 432 -15.59 -46.48 -13.37
CA LEU A 432 -16.09 -47.84 -13.21
C LEU A 432 -17.61 -47.86 -13.26
N ARG A 433 -18.29 -47.02 -12.48
CA ARG A 433 -19.75 -46.93 -12.46
C ARG A 433 -20.34 -46.64 -13.83
N SER A 434 -19.78 -45.69 -14.59
CA SER A 434 -20.24 -45.39 -15.95
C SER A 434 -20.03 -46.59 -16.87
N SER A 435 -18.90 -47.30 -16.77
CA SER A 435 -18.64 -48.50 -17.58
C SER A 435 -19.64 -49.65 -17.34
N PHE A 436 -20.26 -49.73 -16.17
CA PHE A 436 -21.33 -50.69 -15.86
C PHE A 436 -22.71 -50.21 -16.34
N GLN A 437 -22.94 -48.90 -16.41
CA GLN A 437 -24.22 -48.31 -16.81
C GLN A 437 -24.36 -48.14 -18.34
N SER A 438 -23.29 -47.76 -19.03
CA SER A 438 -23.27 -47.59 -20.49
C SER A 438 -22.81 -48.87 -21.18
N ASN A 439 -23.72 -49.79 -21.48
CA ASN A 439 -23.45 -50.92 -22.38
C ASN A 439 -23.28 -50.51 -23.87
N HIS A 440 -23.11 -49.21 -24.18
CA HIS A 440 -23.23 -48.72 -25.56
C HIS A 440 -22.31 -47.57 -26.00
N PHE A 441 -21.27 -47.19 -25.25
CA PHE A 441 -20.25 -46.26 -25.76
C PHE A 441 -18.83 -46.78 -25.55
N THR A 442 -18.08 -46.68 -26.65
CA THR A 442 -16.68 -47.06 -26.87
C THR A 442 -15.75 -46.43 -25.83
N THR A 443 -15.41 -47.18 -24.78
CA THR A 443 -14.24 -46.95 -23.94
C THR A 443 -13.50 -48.28 -23.79
N ASP A 444 -12.17 -48.25 -23.75
CA ASP A 444 -11.28 -49.43 -23.86
C ASP A 444 -11.40 -50.48 -22.72
N LEU A 445 -12.39 -50.34 -21.82
CA LEU A 445 -12.79 -51.33 -20.80
C LEU A 445 -13.98 -52.23 -21.26
N GLY A 446 -13.98 -52.65 -22.53
CA GLY A 446 -15.07 -53.47 -23.09
C GLY A 446 -15.16 -54.91 -22.54
N ASN A 447 -14.05 -55.46 -22.04
CA ASN A 447 -13.98 -56.86 -21.59
C ASN A 447 -14.35 -57.00 -20.11
N PHE A 448 -15.20 -57.99 -19.79
CA PHE A 448 -15.59 -58.30 -18.41
C PHE A 448 -14.36 -58.57 -17.52
N GLU A 449 -13.33 -59.23 -18.06
CA GLU A 449 -12.07 -59.48 -17.34
C GLU A 449 -11.32 -58.18 -16.98
N SER A 450 -11.28 -57.18 -17.86
CA SER A 450 -10.63 -55.90 -17.56
C SER A 450 -11.41 -55.09 -16.52
N LYS A 451 -12.75 -55.13 -16.55
CA LYS A 451 -13.59 -54.56 -15.49
C LYS A 451 -13.38 -55.24 -14.14
N THR A 452 -13.28 -56.58 -14.12
CA THR A 452 -13.00 -57.32 -12.87
C THR A 452 -11.60 -57.04 -12.31
N ALA A 453 -10.59 -56.89 -13.18
CA ALA A 453 -9.24 -56.51 -12.77
C ALA A 453 -9.21 -55.07 -12.22
N ALA A 454 -9.90 -54.13 -12.87
CA ALA A 454 -9.99 -52.75 -12.41
C ALA A 454 -10.71 -52.64 -11.05
N CYS A 455 -11.76 -53.43 -10.82
CA CYS A 455 -12.42 -53.46 -9.51
C CYS A 455 -11.55 -54.10 -8.41
N LYS A 456 -10.70 -55.10 -8.73
CA LYS A 456 -9.70 -55.62 -7.78
C LYS A 456 -8.71 -54.53 -7.36
N LEU A 457 -8.17 -53.80 -8.34
CA LEU A 457 -7.22 -52.71 -8.08
C LEU A 457 -7.88 -51.60 -7.25
N PHE A 458 -9.13 -51.26 -7.57
CA PHE A 458 -9.92 -50.31 -6.77
C PHE A 458 -10.09 -50.75 -5.31
N PHE A 459 -10.43 -52.01 -5.05
CA PHE A 459 -10.54 -52.53 -3.68
C PHE A 459 -9.19 -52.57 -2.95
N GLN A 460 -8.09 -52.80 -3.67
CA GLN A 460 -6.74 -52.72 -3.11
C GLN A 460 -6.40 -51.28 -2.72
N HIS A 461 -6.61 -50.30 -3.62
CA HIS A 461 -6.37 -48.88 -3.33
C HIS A 461 -7.25 -48.39 -2.17
N LEU A 462 -8.50 -48.86 -2.05
CA LEU A 462 -9.36 -48.55 -0.90
C LEU A 462 -8.78 -49.07 0.42
N LYS A 463 -8.24 -50.29 0.45
CA LYS A 463 -7.60 -50.87 1.64
C LYS A 463 -6.33 -50.10 2.01
N GLU A 464 -5.49 -49.80 1.02
CA GLU A 464 -4.27 -49.01 1.21
C GLU A 464 -4.60 -47.61 1.73
N SER A 465 -5.63 -46.95 1.19
CA SER A 465 -6.14 -45.67 1.66
C SER A 465 -6.63 -45.74 3.10
N GLN A 466 -7.39 -46.78 3.44
CA GLN A 466 -7.90 -46.97 4.79
C GLN A 466 -6.74 -47.06 5.80
N VAL A 467 -5.67 -47.79 5.47
CA VAL A 467 -4.47 -47.91 6.31
C VAL A 467 -3.71 -46.58 6.40
N LEU A 468 -3.52 -45.86 5.28
CA LEU A 468 -2.80 -44.59 5.26
C LEU A 468 -3.44 -43.51 6.14
N TRP A 469 -4.77 -43.54 6.27
CA TRP A 469 -5.53 -42.50 6.96
C TRP A 469 -6.14 -42.95 8.30
N GLU A 470 -5.72 -44.11 8.82
CA GLU A 470 -6.11 -44.62 10.13
C GLU A 470 -5.78 -43.58 11.23
N GLY A 471 -6.82 -42.90 11.73
CA GLY A 471 -6.75 -41.92 12.82
C GLY A 471 -7.19 -40.49 12.46
N ARG A 472 -7.13 -40.08 11.18
CA ARG A 472 -7.53 -38.70 10.75
C ARG A 472 -8.91 -38.61 10.11
N TRP A 473 -9.55 -39.75 9.83
CA TRP A 473 -10.82 -39.78 9.12
C TRP A 473 -12.05 -39.68 10.02
N GLU A 474 -13.01 -38.87 9.56
CA GLU A 474 -14.37 -38.88 10.06
C GLU A 474 -15.07 -40.20 9.72
N ALA A 475 -16.05 -40.61 10.53
CA ALA A 475 -16.87 -41.81 10.29
C ALA A 475 -17.56 -41.78 8.90
N LYS A 476 -17.84 -40.58 8.39
CA LYS A 476 -18.44 -40.36 7.06
C LYS A 476 -17.55 -40.89 5.93
N ASN A 477 -16.23 -40.70 5.99
CA ASN A 477 -15.31 -41.15 4.94
C ASN A 477 -15.31 -42.69 4.84
N ARG A 478 -15.32 -43.38 6.00
CA ARG A 478 -15.43 -44.85 6.05
C ARG A 478 -16.76 -45.34 5.48
N MET A 479 -17.86 -44.65 5.78
CA MET A 479 -19.18 -44.96 5.23
C MET A 479 -19.18 -44.83 3.71
N VAL A 480 -18.63 -43.74 3.17
CA VAL A 480 -18.56 -43.51 1.71
C VAL A 480 -17.75 -44.60 1.02
N TYR A 481 -16.60 -44.98 1.57
CA TYR A 481 -15.76 -46.03 1.00
C TYR A 481 -16.46 -47.38 1.01
N SER A 482 -17.14 -47.72 2.11
CA SER A 482 -17.94 -48.94 2.19
C SER A 482 -19.10 -48.95 1.20
N ARG A 483 -19.76 -47.79 0.99
CA ARG A 483 -20.86 -47.64 0.04
C ARG A 483 -20.38 -47.75 -1.40
N MET A 484 -19.26 -47.11 -1.76
CA MET A 484 -18.64 -47.26 -3.08
C MET A 484 -18.27 -48.71 -3.36
N ALA A 485 -17.63 -49.37 -2.37
CA ALA A 485 -17.27 -50.77 -2.47
C ALA A 485 -18.49 -51.68 -2.58
N HIS A 486 -19.58 -51.33 -1.90
CA HIS A 486 -20.85 -52.04 -1.99
C HIS A 486 -21.48 -51.88 -3.39
N GLU A 487 -21.63 -50.65 -3.88
CA GLU A 487 -22.25 -50.35 -5.18
C GLU A 487 -21.49 -51.05 -6.32
N LEU A 488 -20.16 -50.95 -6.39
CA LEU A 488 -19.39 -51.64 -7.44
C LEU A 488 -19.47 -53.15 -7.35
N ALA A 489 -19.46 -53.73 -6.13
CA ALA A 489 -19.63 -55.16 -5.96
C ALA A 489 -21.02 -55.65 -6.42
N THR A 490 -22.08 -54.88 -6.16
CA THR A 490 -23.42 -55.22 -6.66
C THR A 490 -23.51 -55.13 -8.18
N LEU A 491 -22.89 -54.11 -8.80
CA LEU A 491 -22.86 -53.95 -10.25
C LEU A 491 -22.07 -55.08 -10.94
N LEU A 492 -20.93 -55.49 -10.37
CA LEU A 492 -20.17 -56.65 -10.83
C LEU A 492 -20.99 -57.95 -10.79
N LEU A 493 -21.71 -58.19 -9.68
CA LEU A 493 -22.57 -59.36 -9.54
C LEU A 493 -23.74 -59.32 -10.53
N ALA A 494 -24.33 -58.14 -10.78
CA ALA A 494 -25.39 -57.97 -11.77
C ALA A 494 -24.89 -58.24 -13.20
N GLU A 495 -23.72 -57.72 -13.58
CA GLU A 495 -23.15 -57.96 -14.92
C GLU A 495 -22.75 -59.43 -15.11
N SER A 496 -22.25 -60.10 -14.06
CA SER A 496 -21.95 -61.54 -14.12
C SER A 496 -23.19 -62.40 -14.36
N LYS A 497 -24.32 -62.07 -13.71
CA LYS A 497 -25.61 -62.74 -13.91
C LYS A 497 -26.19 -62.47 -15.30
N ALA A 498 -26.00 -61.25 -15.83
CA ALA A 498 -26.49 -60.85 -17.14
C ALA A 498 -25.70 -61.47 -18.30
N LYS A 499 -24.38 -61.61 -18.16
CA LYS A 499 -23.51 -62.16 -19.22
C LYS A 499 -23.42 -63.69 -19.24
N MET A 500 -24.09 -64.41 -18.32
CA MET A 500 -24.10 -65.88 -18.27
C MET A 500 -22.69 -66.46 -18.50
N VAL A 501 -21.72 -66.06 -17.67
CA VAL A 501 -20.35 -66.57 -17.77
C VAL A 501 -20.37 -68.04 -17.31
N HIS A 502 -20.59 -68.98 -18.23
CA HIS A 502 -20.58 -70.43 -18.00
C HIS A 502 -19.17 -71.01 -17.77
N GLY A 503 -18.32 -70.27 -17.04
CA GLY A 503 -17.05 -70.75 -16.52
C GLY A 503 -17.11 -70.81 -15.00
N GLU A 504 -17.40 -71.98 -14.44
CA GLU A 504 -17.60 -72.25 -13.00
C GLU A 504 -16.41 -71.80 -12.11
N SER A 505 -15.20 -71.70 -12.67
CA SER A 505 -14.00 -71.17 -12.00
C SER A 505 -13.97 -69.63 -11.95
N ALA A 506 -14.62 -68.95 -12.89
CA ALA A 506 -14.68 -67.49 -12.94
C ALA A 506 -15.65 -66.93 -11.89
N GLU A 507 -16.74 -67.64 -11.59
CA GLU A 507 -17.70 -67.24 -10.54
C GLU A 507 -17.06 -67.28 -9.14
N LEU A 508 -16.28 -68.32 -8.82
CA LEU A 508 -15.54 -68.41 -7.55
C LEU A 508 -14.46 -67.33 -7.43
N LYS A 509 -13.74 -67.05 -8.53
CA LYS A 509 -12.78 -65.94 -8.59
C LYS A 509 -13.47 -64.59 -8.40
N LEU A 510 -14.65 -64.39 -8.97
CA LEU A 510 -15.46 -63.18 -8.81
C LEU A 510 -15.93 -63.01 -7.36
N GLN A 511 -16.40 -64.09 -6.74
CA GLN A 511 -16.84 -64.08 -5.35
C GLN A 511 -15.69 -63.77 -4.40
N ASN A 512 -14.48 -64.29 -4.65
CA ASN A 512 -13.29 -63.92 -3.87
C ASN A 512 -12.97 -62.42 -3.96
N ILE A 513 -13.14 -61.79 -5.13
CA ILE A 513 -12.94 -60.34 -5.32
C ILE A 513 -13.99 -59.53 -4.56
N VAL A 514 -15.24 -59.97 -4.63
CA VAL A 514 -16.37 -59.33 -3.95
C VAL A 514 -16.26 -59.46 -2.43
N MET A 515 -15.67 -60.57 -1.95
CA MET A 515 -15.33 -60.78 -0.54
C MET A 515 -14.16 -59.92 -0.08
N ASP A 516 -13.23 -59.61 -0.99
CA ASP A 516 -12.10 -58.73 -0.72
C ASP A 516 -12.50 -57.25 -0.56
N ALA A 517 -13.73 -56.86 -0.89
CA ALA A 517 -14.20 -55.50 -0.73
C ALA A 517 -14.28 -55.08 0.77
N PRO A 518 -13.81 -53.86 1.14
CA PRO A 518 -13.91 -53.33 2.50
C PRO A 518 -15.35 -52.88 2.80
N VAL A 519 -16.20 -53.84 3.18
CA VAL A 519 -17.61 -53.63 3.51
C VAL A 519 -17.86 -53.98 4.99
N PRO A 520 -18.80 -53.32 5.71
CA PRO A 520 -19.18 -53.70 7.07
C PRO A 520 -19.53 -55.18 7.22
N ASP A 521 -19.30 -55.72 8.42
CA ASP A 521 -19.34 -57.17 8.68
C ASP A 521 -20.73 -57.79 8.40
N ASP A 522 -21.82 -57.07 8.61
CA ASP A 522 -23.19 -57.54 8.32
C ASP A 522 -23.40 -57.85 6.84
N ASP A 523 -22.89 -57.00 5.95
CA ASP A 523 -22.92 -57.20 4.50
C ASP A 523 -21.94 -58.28 4.05
N ARG A 524 -20.81 -58.45 4.76
CA ARG A 524 -19.87 -59.55 4.52
C ARG A 524 -20.52 -60.90 4.81
N PHE A 525 -21.31 -61.02 5.87
CA PHE A 525 -22.05 -62.25 6.16
C PHE A 525 -23.06 -62.60 5.06
N CYS A 526 -23.79 -61.61 4.55
CA CYS A 526 -24.71 -61.80 3.44
C CYS A 526 -23.99 -62.26 2.16
N ARG A 527 -22.80 -61.71 1.88
CA ARG A 527 -21.95 -62.12 0.76
C ARG A 527 -21.36 -63.51 0.93
N LEU A 528 -20.95 -63.88 2.15
CA LEU A 528 -20.50 -65.23 2.49
C LEU A 528 -21.60 -66.25 2.29
N GLN A 529 -22.84 -65.93 2.68
CA GLN A 529 -23.99 -66.80 2.45
C GLN A 529 -24.26 -66.99 0.95
N GLY A 530 -24.17 -65.91 0.15
CA GLY A 530 -24.28 -65.99 -1.30
C GLY A 530 -23.16 -66.80 -1.95
N ALA A 531 -21.91 -66.62 -1.51
CA ALA A 531 -20.77 -67.38 -1.99
C ALA A 531 -20.85 -68.87 -1.59
N ALA A 532 -21.28 -69.16 -0.36
CA ALA A 532 -21.53 -70.52 0.11
C ALA A 532 -22.66 -71.17 -0.71
N ALA A 533 -23.74 -70.46 -1.01
CA ALA A 533 -24.81 -70.95 -1.87
C ALA A 533 -24.31 -71.29 -3.29
N SER A 534 -23.52 -70.42 -3.91
CA SER A 534 -22.91 -70.69 -5.21
C SER A 534 -21.90 -71.85 -5.16
N PHE A 535 -21.09 -71.95 -4.11
CA PHE A 535 -20.17 -73.07 -3.92
C PHE A 535 -20.92 -74.39 -3.69
N THR A 536 -22.02 -74.38 -2.94
CA THR A 536 -22.87 -75.58 -2.79
C THR A 536 -23.57 -75.96 -4.09
N SER A 537 -23.99 -74.98 -4.91
CA SER A 537 -24.50 -75.22 -6.27
C SER A 537 -23.42 -75.82 -7.17
N TRP A 538 -22.18 -75.32 -7.06
CA TRP A 538 -21.03 -75.87 -7.77
C TRP A 538 -20.74 -77.32 -7.36
N LEU A 539 -20.72 -77.62 -6.06
CA LEU A 539 -20.60 -78.99 -5.56
C LEU A 539 -21.73 -79.90 -6.04
N LEU A 540 -22.97 -79.40 -6.07
CA LEU A 540 -24.14 -80.16 -6.53
C LEU A 540 -24.12 -80.44 -8.04
N GLN A 541 -23.45 -79.59 -8.84
CA GLN A 541 -23.31 -79.76 -10.29
C GLN A 541 -22.09 -80.62 -10.67
N THR A 542 -21.04 -80.62 -9.84
CA THR A 542 -19.79 -81.38 -10.08
C THR A 542 -19.82 -82.82 -9.56
N VAL A 543 -20.82 -83.20 -8.75
CA VAL A 543 -21.05 -84.60 -8.39
C VAL A 543 -21.83 -85.28 -9.52
N PRO A 544 -21.22 -86.19 -10.31
CA PRO A 544 -21.98 -86.98 -11.27
C PRO A 544 -22.98 -87.86 -10.52
N ARG A 545 -24.24 -87.88 -10.97
CA ARG A 545 -25.21 -88.89 -10.53
C ARG A 545 -24.79 -90.29 -10.94
#